data_AF-A0A357JC65-F1
#
_entry.id   AF-A0A357JC65-F1
#
_cell.length_a   1.000
_cell.length_b   1.000
_cell.length_c   1.000
_cell.angle_alpha   90.00
_cell.angle_beta   90.00
_cell.angle_gamma   90.00
#
_symmetry.space_group_name_H-M   'P 1'
#
loop_
_entity.id
_entity.type
_entity.pdbx_description
1 polymer ?
#
loop_
_entity_poly.entity_id
_entity_poly.type
_entity_poly.pdbx_seq_one_letter_code
_entity_poly.pdbx_strand_id
1 'polypeptide(L)'
;MKNILVLIDKSIYDTIKPLIDKFKKYLLENNYYIEGLFYDDKDLNIYKHFLNKDVVVIFANNTTSFSNLFKFNKNELINHPKFILIQIGESSISLDYKMNRLLFKNICFKYSLNNTEDIVFGNIKNKDSITQEYLDKIVEVGKLFNED
;
A
#
# COMPACT_ATOMS: atom_id res chain seq x y z
N MET A 1 -4.08 16.74 11.28
CA MET A 1 -3.90 16.50 9.83
C MET A 1 -2.99 15.28 9.71
N LYS A 2 -3.39 14.21 9.00
CA LYS A 2 -2.56 12.99 8.90
C LYS A 2 -1.63 13.04 7.68
N ASN A 3 -0.42 12.52 7.83
CA ASN A 3 0.64 12.38 6.85
C ASN A 3 0.60 10.97 6.25
N ILE A 4 0.22 10.89 4.98
CA ILE A 4 0.01 9.66 4.25
C ILE A 4 1.15 9.47 3.26
N LEU A 5 1.78 8.31 3.28
CA LEU A 5 2.68 7.87 2.23
C LEU A 5 1.96 6.86 1.34
N VAL A 6 1.97 7.10 0.03
CA VAL A 6 1.43 6.18 -0.97
C VAL A 6 2.58 5.65 -1.81
N LEU A 7 2.91 4.37 -1.62
CA LEU A 7 3.90 3.65 -2.40
C LEU A 7 3.23 2.90 -3.54
N ILE A 8 3.73 3.07 -4.75
CA ILE A 8 3.16 2.44 -5.94
C ILE A 8 4.25 1.67 -6.69
N ASP A 9 4.04 0.37 -6.86
CA ASP A 9 4.88 -0.46 -7.70
C ASP A 9 4.79 0.02 -9.16
N LYS A 10 5.95 0.38 -9.75
CA LYS A 10 6.02 0.88 -11.13
C LYS A 10 5.44 -0.10 -12.14
N SER A 11 5.55 -1.41 -11.89
CA SER A 11 5.11 -2.45 -12.82
C SER A 11 3.60 -2.48 -13.03
N ILE A 12 2.83 -1.93 -12.09
CA ILE A 12 1.36 -1.94 -12.16
C ILE A 12 0.74 -0.55 -12.32
N TYR A 13 1.53 0.52 -12.24
CA TYR A 13 0.99 1.88 -12.18
C TYR A 13 0.02 2.19 -13.33
N ASP A 14 0.41 1.87 -14.57
CA ASP A 14 -0.44 2.14 -15.73
C ASP A 14 -1.76 1.38 -15.68
N THR A 15 -1.74 0.15 -15.14
CA THR A 15 -2.91 -0.69 -14.93
C THR A 15 -3.84 -0.09 -13.86
N ILE A 16 -3.29 0.43 -12.75
CA ILE A 16 -4.08 0.91 -11.61
C ILE A 16 -4.26 2.42 -11.52
N LYS A 17 -3.81 3.18 -12.53
CA LYS A 17 -3.90 4.65 -12.53
C LYS A 17 -5.30 5.18 -12.17
N PRO A 18 -6.43 4.60 -12.66
CA PRO A 18 -7.76 5.06 -12.25
C PRO A 18 -8.03 4.93 -10.75
N LEU A 19 -7.55 3.85 -10.11
CA LEU A 19 -7.67 3.66 -8.66
C LEU A 19 -6.83 4.70 -7.90
N ILE A 20 -5.58 4.91 -8.35
CA ILE A 20 -4.68 5.89 -7.73
C ILE A 20 -5.26 7.31 -7.83
N ASP A 21 -5.81 7.69 -8.99
CA ASP A 21 -6.38 9.02 -9.19
C ASP A 21 -7.62 9.23 -8.31
N LYS A 22 -8.52 8.24 -8.24
CA LYS A 22 -9.70 8.27 -7.37
C LYS A 22 -9.30 8.36 -5.89
N PHE A 23 -8.29 7.59 -5.48
CA PHE A 23 -7.78 7.59 -4.12
C PHE A 23 -7.16 8.92 -3.73
N LYS A 24 -6.24 9.45 -4.57
CA LYS A 24 -5.62 10.76 -4.35
C LYS A 24 -6.66 11.87 -4.25
N LYS A 25 -7.67 11.86 -5.12
CA LYS A 25 -8.77 12.83 -5.06
C LYS A 25 -9.48 12.80 -3.71
N TYR A 26 -9.90 11.61 -3.26
CA TYR A 26 -10.52 11.46 -1.94
C TYR A 26 -9.61 11.96 -0.82
N LEU A 27 -8.32 11.64 -0.87
CA LEU A 27 -7.38 12.05 0.17
C LEU A 27 -7.19 13.57 0.23
N LEU A 28 -7.12 14.23 -0.92
CA LEU A 28 -7.02 15.69 -1.01
C LEU A 28 -8.31 16.38 -0.51
N GLU A 29 -9.48 15.84 -0.86
CA GLU A 29 -10.78 16.34 -0.41
C GLU A 29 -10.95 16.26 1.12
N ASN A 30 -10.21 15.35 1.79
CA ASN A 30 -10.23 15.17 3.24
C ASN A 30 -9.02 15.80 3.97
N ASN A 31 -8.30 16.71 3.30
CA ASN A 31 -7.16 17.46 3.87
C ASN A 31 -6.03 16.56 4.41
N TYR A 32 -5.77 15.41 3.78
CA TYR A 32 -4.58 14.63 4.10
C TYR A 32 -3.34 15.22 3.43
N TYR A 33 -2.20 15.19 4.12
CA TYR A 33 -0.90 15.46 3.48
C TYR A 33 -0.43 14.18 2.80
N ILE A 34 -0.23 14.22 1.48
CA ILE A 34 0.08 13.03 0.69
C ILE A 34 1.49 13.15 0.12
N GLU A 35 2.33 12.16 0.42
CA GLU A 35 3.56 11.90 -0.30
C GLU A 35 3.37 10.66 -1.18
N GLY A 36 3.61 10.79 -2.49
CA GLY A 36 3.49 9.67 -3.43
C GLY A 36 4.86 9.28 -3.98
N LEU A 37 5.25 8.02 -3.83
CA LEU A 37 6.51 7.50 -4.36
C LEU A 37 6.25 6.26 -5.22
N PHE A 38 6.99 6.18 -6.32
CA PHE A 38 7.12 4.96 -7.08
C PHE A 38 8.26 4.12 -6.53
N TYR A 39 8.11 2.80 -6.57
CA TYR A 39 9.17 1.88 -6.17
C TYR A 39 9.40 0.76 -7.17
N ASP A 40 10.62 0.25 -7.19
CA ASP A 40 11.03 -1.00 -7.81
C ASP A 40 11.99 -1.81 -6.90
N ASP A 41 12.41 -2.99 -7.35
CA ASP A 41 13.26 -3.91 -6.58
C ASP A 41 14.61 -3.33 -6.13
N LYS A 42 15.07 -2.23 -6.75
CA LYS A 42 16.39 -1.63 -6.53
C LYS A 42 16.36 -0.46 -5.53
N ASP A 43 15.19 -0.03 -5.08
CA ASP A 43 15.05 1.17 -4.27
C ASP A 43 15.41 0.92 -2.78
N LEU A 44 16.70 1.07 -2.46
CA LEU A 44 17.28 0.73 -1.15
C LEU A 44 16.97 1.71 0.00
N ASN A 45 16.24 2.81 -0.23
CA ASN A 45 16.08 3.90 0.76
C ASN A 45 14.64 4.36 1.02
N ILE A 46 13.63 3.67 0.48
CA ILE A 46 12.21 4.08 0.64
C ILE A 46 11.78 4.11 2.10
N TYR A 47 12.38 3.26 2.95
CA TYR A 47 12.07 3.18 4.36
C TYR A 47 12.23 4.52 5.13
N LYS A 48 13.14 5.40 4.70
CA LYS A 48 13.34 6.72 5.34
C LYS A 48 12.09 7.59 5.27
N HIS A 49 11.24 7.35 4.28
CA HIS A 49 9.98 8.07 4.10
C HIS A 49 8.89 7.60 5.07
N PHE A 50 9.10 6.49 5.82
CA PHE A 50 8.10 5.95 6.74
C PHE A 50 8.10 6.67 8.09
N LEU A 51 9.25 7.21 8.49
CA LEU A 51 9.54 7.61 9.88
C LEU A 51 8.59 8.68 10.44
N ASN A 52 8.03 9.53 9.57
CA ASN A 52 7.15 10.63 9.94
C ASN A 52 5.76 10.51 9.31
N LYS A 53 5.29 9.28 9.06
CA LYS A 53 3.98 9.01 8.47
C LYS A 53 3.03 8.46 9.51
N ASP A 54 1.78 8.88 9.40
CA ASP A 54 0.67 8.34 10.18
C ASP A 54 0.14 7.06 9.52
N VAL A 55 0.13 7.04 8.18
CA VAL A 55 -0.33 5.90 7.38
C VAL A 55 0.61 5.68 6.20
N VAL A 56 0.93 4.41 5.92
CA VAL A 56 1.66 3.97 4.73
C VAL A 56 0.76 3.02 3.93
N VAL A 57 0.36 3.45 2.74
CA VAL A 57 -0.44 2.66 1.79
C VAL A 57 0.47 2.15 0.70
N ILE A 58 0.41 0.85 0.42
CA ILE A 58 1.33 0.20 -0.52
C ILE A 58 0.54 -0.56 -1.57
N PHE A 59 0.61 -0.10 -2.81
CA PHE A 59 0.08 -0.83 -3.97
C PHE A 59 1.16 -1.77 -4.51
N ALA A 60 0.84 -3.06 -4.59
CA ALA A 60 1.76 -4.11 -5.00
C ALA A 60 1.05 -5.19 -5.80
N ASN A 61 1.75 -5.80 -6.75
CA ASN A 61 1.32 -7.03 -7.44
C ASN A 61 2.10 -8.25 -6.95
N ASN A 62 3.39 -8.08 -6.67
CA ASN A 62 4.25 -9.12 -6.14
C ASN A 62 5.03 -8.57 -4.93
N THR A 63 5.21 -9.41 -3.89
CA THR A 63 5.92 -9.01 -2.66
C THR A 63 7.42 -9.34 -2.65
N THR A 64 7.97 -9.86 -3.75
CA THR A 64 9.43 -10.08 -3.84
C THR A 64 10.18 -8.75 -3.61
N SER A 65 9.65 -7.65 -4.14
CA SER A 65 10.08 -6.26 -3.95
C SER A 65 9.89 -5.75 -2.53
N PHE A 66 8.91 -6.28 -1.81
CA PHE A 66 8.51 -5.85 -0.46
C PHE A 66 9.59 -6.11 0.58
N SER A 67 10.32 -7.22 0.46
CA SER A 67 11.38 -7.56 1.40
C SER A 67 12.49 -6.50 1.46
N ASN A 68 12.72 -5.78 0.36
CA ASN A 68 13.65 -4.66 0.29
C ASN A 68 13.06 -3.35 0.86
N LEU A 69 11.74 -3.14 0.74
CA LEU A 69 11.05 -1.94 1.25
C LEU A 69 11.19 -1.77 2.77
N PHE A 70 11.31 -2.87 3.52
CA PHE A 70 11.29 -2.87 4.99
C PHE A 70 12.66 -3.23 5.61
N LYS A 71 13.78 -2.95 4.95
CA LYS A 71 15.12 -3.15 5.52
C LYS A 71 15.52 -1.97 6.43
N PHE A 72 14.96 -1.90 7.63
CA PHE A 72 15.34 -0.91 8.64
C PHE A 72 15.74 -1.55 9.98
N ASN A 73 16.43 -0.79 10.83
CA ASN A 73 16.71 -1.22 12.19
C ASN A 73 15.47 -0.97 13.07
N LYS A 74 15.04 -1.94 13.89
CA LYS A 74 13.78 -1.83 14.67
C LYS A 74 13.71 -0.57 15.53
N ASN A 75 14.86 -0.06 15.95
CA ASN A 75 14.98 1.13 16.80
C ASN A 75 14.85 2.46 16.04
N GLU A 76 14.72 2.45 14.71
CA GLU A 76 14.64 3.67 13.89
C GLU A 76 13.20 4.19 13.72
N LEU A 77 12.18 3.35 13.95
CA LEU A 77 10.78 3.79 13.88
C LEU A 77 10.41 4.57 15.15
N ILE A 78 10.38 5.90 15.02
CA ILE A 78 9.95 6.81 16.09
C ILE A 78 8.42 6.78 16.24
N ASN A 79 7.71 6.59 15.12
CA ASN A 79 6.26 6.40 15.07
C ASN A 79 5.92 5.01 14.53
N HIS A 80 4.76 4.48 14.93
CA HIS A 80 4.21 3.23 14.41
C HIS A 80 3.07 3.54 13.41
N PRO A 81 3.37 3.82 12.13
CA PRO A 81 2.33 4.09 11.14
C PRO A 81 1.37 2.90 10.99
N LYS A 82 0.12 3.20 10.62
CA LYS A 82 -0.79 2.19 10.08
C LYS A 82 -0.32 1.77 8.70
N PHE A 83 -0.03 0.49 8.49
CA PHE A 83 0.38 -0.04 7.19
C PHE A 83 -0.80 -0.69 6.49
N ILE A 84 -1.09 -0.27 5.27
CA ILE A 84 -2.18 -0.85 4.47
C ILE A 84 -1.58 -1.39 3.18
N LEU A 85 -1.57 -2.71 3.06
CA LEU A 85 -1.19 -3.40 1.83
C LEU A 85 -2.40 -3.52 0.91
N ILE A 86 -2.27 -2.98 -0.30
CA ILE A 86 -3.24 -3.12 -1.39
C ILE A 86 -2.63 -4.04 -2.44
N GLN A 87 -3.11 -5.28 -2.46
CA GLN A 87 -2.69 -6.30 -3.41
C GLN A 87 -3.54 -6.22 -4.68
N ILE A 88 -2.88 -5.98 -5.80
CA ILE A 88 -3.46 -5.96 -7.13
C ILE A 88 -3.08 -7.24 -7.84
N GLY A 89 -4.00 -7.86 -8.58
CA GLY A 89 -3.55 -8.90 -9.50
C GLY A 89 -4.64 -9.38 -10.44
N GLU A 90 -4.21 -10.22 -11.38
CA GLU A 90 -4.97 -10.55 -12.59
C GLU A 90 -5.99 -11.68 -12.42
N SER A 91 -6.00 -12.36 -11.26
CA SER A 91 -6.84 -13.52 -10.98
C SER A 91 -7.50 -13.43 -9.60
N SER A 92 -8.61 -14.15 -9.42
CA SER A 92 -9.26 -14.26 -8.11
C SER A 92 -8.44 -15.16 -7.19
N ILE A 93 -7.80 -14.57 -6.18
CA ILE A 93 -7.16 -15.24 -5.03
C ILE A 93 -6.29 -16.46 -5.45
N SER A 94 -5.26 -16.21 -6.25
CA SER A 94 -4.15 -17.16 -6.48
C SER A 94 -3.36 -17.48 -5.20
N LEU A 95 -2.58 -18.57 -5.26
CA LEU A 95 -1.60 -18.94 -4.23
C LEU A 95 -0.65 -17.78 -3.90
N ASP A 96 -0.30 -16.97 -4.91
CA ASP A 96 0.60 -15.84 -4.78
C ASP A 96 0.07 -14.78 -3.80
N TYR A 97 -1.25 -14.51 -3.79
CA TYR A 97 -1.84 -13.59 -2.81
C TYR A 97 -1.70 -14.08 -1.38
N LYS A 98 -1.87 -15.39 -1.16
CA LYS A 98 -1.74 -15.98 0.19
C LYS A 98 -0.29 -15.89 0.65
N MET A 99 0.66 -16.17 -0.24
CA MET A 99 2.09 -16.04 0.05
C MET A 99 2.50 -14.58 0.30
N ASN A 100 2.00 -13.64 -0.50
CA ASN A 100 2.21 -12.21 -0.33
C ASN A 100 1.71 -11.70 1.02
N ARG A 101 0.49 -12.11 1.38
CA ARG A 101 -0.11 -11.77 2.69
C ARG A 101 0.72 -12.31 3.86
N LEU A 102 1.15 -13.58 3.76
CA LEU A 102 2.01 -14.19 4.78
C LEU A 102 3.35 -13.46 4.91
N LEU A 103 3.98 -13.11 3.79
CA LEU A 103 5.24 -12.37 3.80
C LEU A 103 5.07 -10.98 4.42
N PHE A 104 4.02 -10.24 4.04
CA PHE A 104 3.69 -8.94 4.62
C PHE A 104 3.49 -9.03 6.13
N LYS A 105 2.66 -9.95 6.60
CA LYS A 105 2.44 -10.18 8.04
C LYS A 105 3.72 -10.54 8.78
N ASN A 106 4.58 -11.38 8.19
CA ASN A 106 5.87 -11.73 8.77
C ASN A 106 6.81 -10.52 8.87
N ILE A 107 6.86 -9.67 7.85
CA ILE A 107 7.63 -8.42 7.87
C ILE A 107 7.09 -7.50 8.96
N CYS A 108 5.79 -7.26 9.00
CA CYS A 108 5.15 -6.43 10.00
C CYS A 108 5.43 -6.94 11.42
N PHE A 109 5.25 -8.24 11.66
CA PHE A 109 5.58 -8.87 12.95
C PHE A 109 7.06 -8.71 13.30
N LYS A 110 7.96 -8.96 12.35
CA LYS A 110 9.42 -8.80 12.54
C LYS A 110 9.74 -7.39 13.03
N TYR A 111 9.06 -6.36 12.53
CA TYR A 111 9.30 -4.97 12.90
C TYR A 111 8.32 -4.40 13.94
N SER A 112 7.54 -5.26 14.61
CA SER A 112 6.57 -4.83 15.63
C SER A 112 5.55 -3.79 15.10
N LEU A 113 5.18 -3.93 13.83
CA LEU A 113 4.14 -3.15 13.16
C LEU A 113 2.80 -3.84 13.41
N ASN A 114 2.08 -3.40 14.45
CA ASN A 114 0.86 -4.07 14.90
C ASN A 114 -0.43 -3.49 14.27
N ASN A 115 -0.39 -2.27 13.72
CA ASN A 115 -1.52 -1.64 13.06
C ASN A 115 -1.40 -1.86 11.54
N THR A 116 -1.92 -2.99 11.05
CA THR A 116 -1.75 -3.42 9.66
C THR A 116 -3.05 -3.92 9.05
N GLU A 117 -3.34 -3.52 7.81
CA GLU A 117 -4.47 -4.01 7.02
C GLU A 117 -3.98 -4.60 5.69
N ASP A 118 -4.70 -5.60 5.18
CA ASP A 118 -4.43 -6.21 3.88
C ASP A 118 -5.70 -6.29 3.03
N ILE A 119 -5.66 -5.71 1.83
CA ILE A 119 -6.82 -5.51 0.97
C ILE A 119 -6.49 -6.02 -0.44
N VAL A 120 -7.39 -6.80 -1.02
CA VAL A 120 -7.19 -7.44 -2.34
C VAL A 120 -8.11 -6.82 -3.38
N PHE A 121 -7.53 -6.46 -4.52
CA PHE A 121 -8.20 -6.14 -5.78
C PHE A 121 -7.79 -7.20 -6.81
N GLY A 122 -8.62 -8.23 -6.95
CA GLY A 122 -8.39 -9.31 -7.91
C GLY A 122 -8.89 -8.97 -9.31
N ASN A 123 -8.59 -9.83 -10.29
CA ASN A 123 -9.08 -9.72 -11.67
C ASN A 123 -8.80 -8.38 -12.38
N ILE A 124 -7.80 -7.61 -11.93
CA ILE A 124 -7.36 -6.38 -12.62
C ILE A 124 -6.25 -6.76 -13.60
N LYS A 125 -6.60 -6.95 -14.88
CA LYS A 125 -5.63 -7.24 -15.95
C LYS A 125 -5.09 -5.98 -16.63
N ASN A 126 -5.93 -4.96 -16.69
CA ASN A 126 -5.62 -3.65 -17.28
C ASN A 126 -6.55 -2.60 -16.67
N LYS A 127 -6.33 -1.33 -17.03
CA LYS A 127 -7.12 -0.19 -16.55
C LYS A 127 -8.63 -0.32 -16.82
N ASP A 128 -9.01 -0.99 -17.91
CA ASP A 128 -10.41 -1.15 -18.31
C ASP A 128 -11.13 -2.24 -17.48
N SER A 129 -10.35 -3.06 -16.76
CA SER A 129 -10.87 -4.07 -15.83
C SER A 129 -11.26 -3.47 -14.46
N ILE A 130 -11.00 -2.17 -14.23
CA ILE A 130 -11.34 -1.50 -12.97
C ILE A 130 -12.82 -1.12 -12.99
N THR A 131 -13.59 -1.78 -12.13
CA THR A 131 -15.02 -1.54 -11.97
C THR A 131 -15.31 -0.37 -11.03
N GLN A 132 -16.54 0.14 -11.06
CA GLN A 132 -16.99 1.13 -10.09
C GLN A 132 -16.88 0.62 -8.65
N GLU A 133 -17.15 -0.68 -8.42
CA GLU A 133 -16.96 -1.33 -7.11
C GLU A 133 -15.52 -1.16 -6.61
N TYR A 134 -14.51 -1.28 -7.48
CA TYR A 134 -13.12 -1.07 -7.07
C TYR A 134 -12.83 0.41 -6.78
N LEU A 135 -13.40 1.33 -7.55
CA LEU A 135 -13.27 2.77 -7.29
C LEU A 135 -13.94 3.20 -5.98
N ASP A 136 -15.02 2.54 -5.58
CA ASP A 136 -15.67 2.80 -4.29
C ASP A 136 -14.90 2.13 -3.16
N LYS A 137 -14.46 0.88 -3.36
CA LYS A 137 -13.64 0.14 -2.39
C LYS A 137 -12.35 0.87 -2.04
N ILE A 138 -11.67 1.50 -3.01
CA ILE A 138 -10.44 2.25 -2.72
C ILE A 138 -10.69 3.50 -1.86
N VAL A 139 -11.89 4.09 -1.95
CA VAL A 139 -12.31 5.19 -1.07
C VAL A 139 -12.54 4.67 0.35
N GLU A 140 -13.17 3.49 0.51
CA GLU A 140 -13.33 2.86 1.83
C GLU A 140 -11.98 2.62 2.51
N VAL A 141 -10.93 2.25 1.76
CA VAL A 141 -9.57 2.12 2.31
C VAL A 141 -9.08 3.43 2.96
N GLY A 142 -9.38 4.57 2.34
CA GLY A 142 -9.00 5.88 2.88
C GLY A 142 -9.74 6.25 4.17
N LYS A 143 -10.93 5.67 4.41
CA LYS A 143 -11.69 5.88 5.64
C LYS A 143 -11.07 5.14 6.84
N LEU A 144 -10.42 4.00 6.59
CA LEU A 144 -9.71 3.22 7.61
C LEU A 144 -8.60 4.01 8.31
N PHE A 145 -8.19 5.16 7.74
CA PHE A 145 -7.11 5.96 8.28
C PHE A 145 -7.44 6.55 9.65
N ASN A 146 -8.72 6.77 9.95
CA ASN A 146 -9.17 7.36 11.21
C ASN A 146 -9.64 6.33 12.25
N GLU A 147 -9.58 5.04 11.90
CA GLU A 147 -9.88 3.96 12.83
C GLU A 147 -8.65 3.69 13.71
N ASP A 148 -8.88 3.56 15.02
CA ASP A 148 -7.87 3.32 16.06
C ASP A 148 -7.09 2.00 15.84
#